data_AF-A0A6N6RH22-F1
#
_entry.id   AF-A0A6N6RH22-F1
#
_cell.length_a   1.000
_cell.length_b   1.000
_cell.length_c   1.000
_cell.angle_alpha   90.00
_cell.angle_beta   90.00
_cell.angle_gamma   90.00
#
_symmetry.space_group_name_H-M   'P 1'
#
loop_
_entity.id
_entity.type
_entity.pdbx_description
1 polymer ?
#
loop_
_entity_poly.entity_id
_entity_poly.type
_entity_poly.pdbx_seq_one_letter_code
_entity_poly.pdbx_strand_id
1 'polypeptide(L)'
;MIIEVLLLISSNFLLPDSEMGCVENEEFRVHFFNNIDNVESYTLGVANSRGQKISSVEFLESLDSLSVYTDVDIGVVMNYSIEYPNMNIFLSEKRKWLAWYFEHNCENLSWTFRARE
;
A
#
# COMPACT_ATOMS: atom_id res chain seq x y z
N MET A 1 43.81 4.65 -47.24
CA MET A 1 43.19 5.28 -48.42
C MET A 1 42.08 4.32 -48.82
N ILE A 2 40.79 4.49 -48.55
CA ILE A 2 39.81 5.61 -48.55
C ILE A 2 38.68 5.13 -47.60
N ILE A 3 38.43 5.70 -46.41
CA ILE A 3 37.51 6.82 -46.02
C ILE A 3 36.13 6.83 -46.73
N GLU A 4 35.09 6.96 -45.91
CA GLU A 4 33.68 7.30 -46.21
C GLU A 4 32.80 6.10 -46.58
N VAL A 5 31.69 5.84 -45.88
CA VAL A 5 30.47 6.67 -45.76
C VAL A 5 29.81 6.31 -44.41
N LEU A 6 29.70 7.23 -43.43
CA LEU A 6 28.54 8.11 -43.17
C LEU A 6 27.28 7.30 -42.75
N LEU A 7 26.48 7.59 -41.73
CA LEU A 7 26.32 8.68 -40.76
C LEU A 7 25.31 8.18 -39.71
N LEU A 8 25.46 8.67 -38.49
CA LEU A 8 24.40 9.15 -37.61
C LEU A 8 23.12 8.32 -37.48
N ILE A 9 23.00 7.62 -36.34
CA ILE A 9 21.85 7.88 -35.49
C ILE A 9 22.37 8.15 -34.09
N SER A 10 22.67 9.42 -33.85
CA SER A 10 22.69 10.04 -32.54
C SER A 10 21.28 9.95 -31.95
N SER A 11 20.92 8.79 -31.42
CA SER A 11 19.85 8.73 -30.44
C SER A 11 20.46 9.20 -29.13
N ASN A 12 20.47 10.52 -28.94
CA ASN A 12 20.21 11.06 -27.62
C ASN A 12 18.88 10.44 -27.19
N PHE A 13 18.94 9.29 -26.55
CA PHE A 13 17.84 8.82 -25.73
C PHE A 13 17.81 9.80 -24.57
N LEU A 14 17.16 10.94 -24.82
CA LEU A 14 16.55 11.75 -23.78
C LEU A 14 15.58 10.78 -23.11
N LEU A 15 16.09 10.11 -22.08
CA LEU A 15 15.22 9.63 -21.01
C LEU A 15 14.33 10.82 -20.69
N PRO A 16 13.00 10.69 -20.78
CA PRO A 16 12.14 11.73 -20.24
C PRO A 16 12.59 11.92 -18.80
N ASP A 17 12.86 13.17 -18.49
CA ASP A 17 13.29 13.69 -17.21
C ASP A 17 12.47 13.05 -16.09
N SER A 18 12.96 11.94 -15.53
CA SER A 18 12.41 11.38 -14.30
C SER A 18 13.01 12.09 -13.07
N GLU A 19 13.55 13.29 -13.26
CA GLU A 19 13.85 14.24 -12.19
C GLU A 19 12.59 14.97 -11.66
N MET A 20 11.39 14.52 -12.02
CA MET A 20 10.27 14.63 -11.09
C MET A 20 10.27 13.39 -10.21
N GLY A 21 11.20 13.35 -9.25
CA GLY A 21 11.33 12.26 -8.30
C GLY A 21 9.95 11.93 -7.71
N CYS A 22 9.65 10.63 -7.59
CA CYS A 22 8.43 10.19 -6.90
C CYS A 22 8.40 10.84 -5.51
N VAL A 23 7.50 11.82 -5.34
CA VAL A 23 7.23 12.41 -4.04
C VAL A 23 6.04 11.65 -3.49
N GLU A 24 6.32 10.70 -2.62
CA GLU A 24 5.28 10.01 -1.88
C GLU A 24 4.60 10.98 -0.89
N ASN A 25 3.29 10.83 -0.72
CA ASN A 25 2.57 11.48 0.37
C ASN A 25 2.86 10.76 1.71
N GLU A 26 3.64 11.41 2.57
CA GLU A 26 4.05 10.85 3.86
C GLU A 26 2.87 10.57 4.80
N GLU A 27 1.84 11.42 4.80
CA GLU A 27 0.64 11.20 5.62
C GLU A 27 -0.10 9.95 5.15
N PHE A 28 -0.25 9.78 3.83
CA PHE A 28 -0.84 8.58 3.26
C PHE A 28 -0.04 7.33 3.66
N ARG A 29 1.29 7.37 3.53
CA ARG A 29 2.17 6.25 3.92
C ARG A 29 1.93 5.85 5.37
N VAL A 30 2.01 6.82 6.28
CA VAL A 30 1.84 6.58 7.71
C VAL A 30 0.45 6.02 7.98
N HIS A 31 -0.58 6.61 7.39
CA HIS A 31 -1.96 6.12 7.54
C HIS A 31 -2.11 4.68 7.03
N PHE A 32 -1.61 4.38 5.83
CA PHE A 32 -1.72 3.06 5.21
C PHE A 32 -1.03 1.98 6.04
N PHE A 33 0.24 2.21 6.43
CA PHE A 33 0.98 1.24 7.24
C PHE A 33 0.46 1.12 8.67
N ASN A 34 -0.09 2.19 9.26
CA ASN A 34 -0.74 2.10 10.56
C ASN A 34 -1.96 1.17 10.52
N ASN A 35 -2.73 1.19 9.44
CA ASN A 35 -3.87 0.27 9.27
C ASN A 35 -3.40 -1.19 9.07
N ILE A 36 -2.34 -1.42 8.30
CA ILE A 36 -1.74 -2.77 8.18
C ILE A 36 -1.25 -3.27 9.55
N ASP A 37 -0.54 -2.44 10.30
CA ASP A 37 -0.02 -2.78 11.63
C ASP A 37 -1.14 -3.10 12.62
N ASN A 38 -2.22 -2.34 12.61
CA ASN A 38 -3.40 -2.62 13.44
C ASN A 38 -4.03 -3.98 13.09
N VAL A 39 -4.20 -4.27 11.80
CA VAL A 39 -4.77 -5.54 11.32
C VAL A 39 -3.89 -6.73 11.68
N GLU A 40 -2.59 -6.61 11.46
CA GLU A 40 -1.62 -7.63 11.85
C GLU A 40 -1.61 -7.88 13.36
N SER A 41 -1.61 -6.81 14.15
CA SER A 41 -1.55 -6.90 15.60
C SER A 41 -2.78 -7.55 16.20
N TYR A 42 -3.97 -7.17 15.72
CA TYR A 42 -5.23 -7.81 16.10
C TYR A 42 -5.21 -9.30 15.73
N THR A 43 -4.83 -9.63 14.50
CA THR A 43 -4.78 -11.01 13.98
C THR A 43 -3.81 -11.90 14.77
N LEU A 44 -2.67 -11.35 15.20
CA LEU A 44 -1.66 -12.06 15.97
C LEU A 44 -1.92 -12.05 17.48
N GLY A 45 -2.89 -11.27 17.96
CA GLY A 45 -3.16 -11.11 19.40
C GLY A 45 -2.05 -10.38 20.15
N VAL A 46 -1.32 -9.48 19.49
CA VAL A 46 -0.19 -8.72 20.05
C VAL A 46 -0.46 -7.22 20.06
N ALA A 47 0.39 -6.45 20.74
CA ALA A 47 0.35 -4.99 20.64
C ALA A 47 0.97 -4.53 19.31
N ASN A 48 0.44 -3.43 18.77
CA ASN A 48 0.97 -2.81 17.55
C ASN A 48 2.35 -2.16 17.77
N SER A 49 2.94 -1.64 16.69
CA SER A 49 4.25 -0.96 16.74
C SER A 49 4.29 0.24 17.71
N ARG A 50 3.13 0.78 18.08
CA ARG A 50 2.96 1.87 19.06
C ARG A 50 2.69 1.38 20.49
N GLY A 51 2.72 0.07 20.73
CA GLY A 51 2.48 -0.54 22.04
C GLY A 51 1.00 -0.60 22.45
N GLN A 52 0.06 -0.44 21.50
CA GLN A 52 -1.37 -0.41 21.75
C GLN A 52 -2.00 -1.77 21.44
N LYS A 53 -2.92 -2.23 22.29
CA LYS A 53 -3.81 -3.35 21.94
C LYS A 53 -4.93 -2.83 21.05
N ILE A 54 -5.17 -3.54 19.95
CA ILE A 54 -6.19 -3.19 18.97
C ILE A 54 -7.51 -3.82 19.38
N SER A 55 -8.56 -3.01 19.46
CA SER A 55 -9.93 -3.46 19.64
C SER A 55 -10.51 -4.02 18.34
N SER A 56 -11.61 -4.77 18.42
CA SER A 56 -12.32 -5.25 17.23
C SER A 56 -12.86 -4.11 16.36
N VAL A 57 -13.18 -2.95 16.96
CA VAL A 57 -13.65 -1.76 16.24
C VAL A 57 -12.50 -1.17 15.41
N GLU A 58 -11.35 -0.91 16.03
CA GLU A 58 -10.16 -0.39 15.33
C GLU A 58 -9.67 -1.35 14.25
N PHE A 59 -9.79 -2.66 14.48
CA PHE A 59 -9.49 -3.68 13.48
C PHE A 59 -10.40 -3.57 12.24
N LEU A 60 -11.72 -3.45 12.45
CA LEU A 60 -12.68 -3.30 11.36
C LEU A 60 -12.51 -1.97 10.62
N GLU A 61 -12.25 -0.88 11.33
CA GLU A 61 -11.96 0.43 10.74
C GLU A 61 -10.69 0.41 9.88
N SER A 62 -9.66 -0.32 10.33
CA SER A 62 -8.44 -0.49 9.55
C SER A 62 -8.65 -1.34 8.30
N LEU A 63 -9.46 -2.40 8.38
CA LEU A 63 -9.86 -3.17 7.20
C LEU A 63 -10.68 -2.32 6.20
N ASP A 64 -11.65 -1.55 6.70
CA ASP A 64 -12.43 -0.62 5.87
C ASP A 64 -11.53 0.39 5.16
N SER A 65 -10.57 0.99 5.88
CA SER A 65 -9.61 1.93 5.33
C SER A 65 -8.75 1.32 4.23
N LEU A 66 -8.28 0.07 4.40
CA LEU A 66 -7.49 -0.62 3.38
C LEU A 66 -8.33 -0.99 2.15
N SER A 67 -9.60 -1.35 2.32
CA SER A 67 -10.49 -1.72 1.22
C SER A 67 -10.82 -0.59 0.24
N VAL A 68 -10.63 0.67 0.66
CA VAL A 68 -10.77 1.84 -0.23
C VAL A 68 -9.74 1.79 -1.37
N TYR A 69 -8.58 1.19 -1.12
CA TYR A 69 -7.46 1.14 -2.05
C TYR A 69 -7.28 -0.23 -2.68
N THR A 70 -7.64 -1.28 -1.95
CA THR A 70 -7.28 -2.65 -2.30
C THR A 70 -8.54 -3.50 -2.45
N ASP A 71 -8.57 -4.37 -3.47
CA ASP A 71 -9.65 -5.35 -3.68
C ASP A 71 -9.62 -6.45 -2.61
N VAL A 72 -10.04 -6.11 -1.40
CA VAL A 72 -10.05 -6.97 -0.22
C VAL A 72 -11.49 -7.21 0.21
N ASP A 73 -11.80 -8.48 0.44
CA ASP A 73 -13.13 -8.91 0.83
C ASP A 73 -13.24 -8.92 2.35
N ILE A 74 -13.64 -7.78 2.92
CA ILE A 74 -13.93 -7.63 4.36
C ILE A 74 -14.99 -8.65 4.83
N GLY A 75 -15.84 -9.13 3.92
CA GLY A 75 -16.85 -10.15 4.20
C GLY A 75 -16.25 -11.45 4.73
N VAL A 76 -15.02 -11.80 4.33
CA VAL A 76 -14.32 -12.99 4.85
C VAL A 76 -14.09 -12.88 6.35
N VAL A 77 -13.79 -11.68 6.87
CA VAL A 77 -13.53 -11.46 8.30
C VAL A 77 -14.83 -11.30 9.09
N MET A 78 -15.82 -10.59 8.52
CA MET A 78 -17.12 -10.40 9.19
C MET A 78 -17.89 -11.71 9.40
N ASN A 79 -17.70 -12.69 8.51
CA ASN A 79 -18.37 -13.99 8.60
C ASN A 79 -17.74 -14.95 9.62
N TYR A 80 -16.57 -14.62 10.17
CA TYR A 80 -15.82 -15.46 11.09
C TYR A 80 -15.54 -14.71 12.40
N SER A 81 -16.58 -14.32 13.14
CA SER A 81 -16.43 -13.73 14.49
C SER A 81 -15.47 -12.53 14.58
N ILE A 82 -15.30 -11.78 13.48
CA ILE A 82 -14.36 -10.65 13.41
C ILE A 82 -12.91 -11.14 13.64
N GLU A 83 -12.52 -12.18 12.90
CA GLU A 83 -11.15 -12.67 12.81
C GLU A 83 -10.89 -13.31 11.44
N TYR A 84 -9.63 -13.49 11.09
CA TYR A 84 -9.27 -14.25 9.89
C TYR A 84 -9.54 -15.74 10.09
N PRO A 85 -10.18 -16.44 9.13
CA PRO A 85 -10.47 -17.87 9.27
C PRO A 85 -9.21 -18.73 9.42
N ASN A 86 -8.09 -18.28 8.85
CA ASN A 86 -6.78 -18.86 9.04
C ASN A 86 -5.68 -17.88 8.61
N MET A 87 -4.45 -18.17 9.07
CA MET A 87 -3.26 -17.34 8.80
C MET A 87 -2.90 -17.23 7.31
N ASN A 88 -3.22 -18.24 6.48
CA ASN A 88 -2.89 -18.18 5.05
C ASN A 88 -3.73 -17.14 4.30
N ILE A 89 -5.00 -16.97 4.69
CA ILE A 89 -5.87 -15.93 4.14
C ILE A 89 -5.31 -14.56 4.51
N PHE A 90 -5.03 -14.32 5.79
CA PHE A 90 -4.40 -13.07 6.24
C PHE A 90 -3.11 -12.76 5.48
N LEU A 91 -2.17 -13.71 5.39
CA LEU A 91 -0.90 -13.50 4.69
C LEU A 91 -1.10 -13.22 3.19
N SER A 92 -2.10 -13.83 2.57
CA SER A 92 -2.46 -13.56 1.18
C SER A 92 -2.96 -12.13 1.00
N GLU A 93 -3.80 -11.62 1.89
CA GLU A 93 -4.31 -10.25 1.82
C GLU A 93 -3.24 -9.22 2.14
N LYS A 94 -2.40 -9.47 3.16
CA LYS A 94 -1.25 -8.63 3.48
C LYS A 94 -0.34 -8.43 2.28
N ARG A 95 -0.08 -9.49 1.50
CA ARG A 95 0.69 -9.37 0.25
C ARG A 95 0.01 -8.49 -0.79
N LYS A 96 -1.31 -8.56 -0.92
CA LYS A 96 -2.07 -7.68 -1.84
C LYS A 96 -1.98 -6.22 -1.42
N TRP A 97 -2.11 -5.92 -0.12
CA TRP A 97 -1.97 -4.54 0.38
C TRP A 97 -0.59 -3.96 0.09
N LEU A 98 0.46 -4.73 0.37
CA LEU A 98 1.83 -4.31 0.11
C LEU A 98 2.10 -4.13 -1.38
N ALA A 99 1.64 -5.06 -2.22
CA ALA A 99 1.79 -4.98 -3.67
C ALA A 99 1.12 -3.73 -4.24
N TRP A 100 -0.14 -3.49 -3.86
CA TRP A 100 -0.88 -2.30 -4.28
C TRP A 100 -0.16 -1.02 -3.86
N TYR A 101 0.29 -0.95 -2.61
CA TYR A 101 0.99 0.24 -2.12
C TYR A 101 2.27 0.53 -2.91
N PHE A 102 3.12 -0.47 -3.18
CA PHE A 102 4.35 -0.26 -3.94
C PHE A 102 4.11 0.08 -5.42
N GLU A 103 2.98 -0.36 -5.98
CA GLU A 103 2.59 -0.01 -7.35
C GLU A 103 2.04 1.42 -7.45
N HIS A 104 1.43 1.95 -6.39
CA HIS A 104 0.69 3.23 -6.41
C HIS A 104 1.26 4.31 -5.47
N ASN A 105 2.36 4.07 -4.76
CA ASN A 105 2.89 5.01 -3.74
C ASN A 105 3.18 6.42 -4.27
N CYS A 106 3.50 6.55 -5.57
CA CYS A 106 3.76 7.81 -6.23
C CYS A 106 2.50 8.56 -6.71
N GLU A 107 1.32 7.93 -6.64
CA GLU A 107 0.06 8.45 -7.19
C GLU A 107 -0.83 9.11 -6.12
N ASN A 108 -0.43 9.05 -4.84
CA ASN A 108 -1.25 9.47 -3.70
C ASN A 108 -1.07 10.94 -3.27
N LEU A 109 -0.53 11.79 -4.15
CA LEU A 109 -0.19 13.19 -3.84
C LEU A 109 -1.38 14.05 -3.39
N SER A 110 -2.59 13.74 -3.86
CA SER A 110 -3.82 14.45 -3.50
C SER A 110 -4.56 13.84 -2.30
N TRP A 111 -4.03 12.76 -1.72
CA TRP A 111 -4.65 12.11 -0.57
C TRP A 111 -4.69 13.06 0.63
N THR A 112 -5.87 13.17 1.25
CA THR A 112 -6.07 13.90 2.51
C THR A 112 -6.89 13.02 3.44
N PHE A 113 -6.50 12.97 4.72
CA PHE A 113 -7.28 12.27 5.72
C PHE A 113 -8.63 12.97 5.91
N ARG A 114 -9.73 12.28 5.57
CA ARG A 114 -11.08 12.69 6.00
C ARG A 114 -11.56 11.72 7.05
N ALA A 115 -11.65 12.19 8.30
CA ALA A 115 -12.46 11.50 9.29
C ALA A 115 -13.89 11.44 8.75
N ARG A 116 -14.47 10.24 8.61
CA ARG A 116 -15.91 10.12 8.34
C ARG A 116 -16.63 10.59 9.61
N GLU A 117 -17.49 11.59 9.45
CA GLU A 117 -18.42 12.08 10.48
C GLU A 117 -19.50 11.05 10.81
#